data_AF-A0A441VGW5-F1
#
_entry.id   AF-A0A441VGW5-F1
#
_cell.length_a   1.000
_cell.length_b   1.000
_cell.length_c   1.000
_cell.angle_alpha   90.00
_cell.angle_beta   90.00
_cell.angle_gamma   90.00
#
_symmetry.space_group_name_H-M   'P 1'
#
loop_
_entity.id
_entity.type
_entity.pdbx_description
1 polymer ?
#
loop_
_entity_poly.entity_id
_entity_poly.type
_entity_poly.pdbx_seq_one_letter_code
_entity_poly.pdbx_strand_id
1 'polypeptide(L)'
;AAAGGYWLQHAEPGLPAGIAFGNGRVEADEIDIAAKFSGRIAALLVDEGDTVRAGQVVARMDTQDLEMSLGKAEAQVIGANRMLDEARASVEQQKAQAKLAEQQLTRT
;
A
#
# COMPACT_ATOMS: atom_id res chain seq x y z
N ALA A 1 -51.05 55.95 -6.85
CA ALA A 1 -49.91 56.44 -6.06
C ALA A 1 -49.77 55.74 -4.70
N ALA A 2 -50.86 55.36 -4.00
CA ALA A 2 -50.78 54.82 -2.64
C ALA A 2 -50.14 53.42 -2.50
N ALA A 3 -50.29 52.53 -3.48
CA ALA A 3 -49.76 51.15 -3.40
C ALA A 3 -48.22 51.07 -3.38
N GLY A 4 -47.52 52.06 -3.95
CA GLY A 4 -46.05 52.08 -3.98
C GLY A 4 -45.43 52.39 -2.61
N GLY A 5 -46.14 53.13 -1.75
CA GLY A 5 -45.63 53.51 -0.42
C GLY A 5 -45.62 52.36 0.59
N TYR A 6 -46.56 51.42 0.46
CA TYR A 6 -46.68 50.27 1.38
C TYR A 6 -45.50 49.30 1.25
N TRP A 7 -45.01 49.07 0.03
CA TRP A 7 -43.84 48.24 -0.25
C TRP A 7 -42.54 48.83 0.33
N LEU A 8 -42.41 50.16 0.34
CA LEU A 8 -41.25 50.84 0.89
C LEU A 8 -41.18 50.73 2.43
N GLN A 9 -42.34 50.67 3.10
CA GLN A 9 -42.41 50.56 4.56
C GLN A 9 -42.19 49.14 5.10
N HIS A 10 -42.31 48.12 4.25
CA HIS A 10 -42.11 46.71 4.62
C HIS A 10 -40.81 46.12 4.05
N ALA A 11 -39.94 46.96 3.49
CA ALA A 11 -38.59 46.55 3.13
C ALA A 11 -37.85 46.18 4.42
N GLU A 12 -37.44 44.92 4.53
CA GLU A 12 -36.83 44.37 5.74
C GLU A 12 -35.65 45.23 6.23
N PRO A 13 -35.51 45.45 7.55
CA PRO A 13 -34.41 46.24 8.08
C PRO A 13 -33.08 45.61 7.64
N GLY A 14 -32.33 46.37 6.83
CA GLY A 14 -30.96 46.02 6.48
C GLY A 14 -30.13 45.84 7.76
N LEU A 15 -29.17 44.91 7.70
CA LEU A 15 -28.30 44.55 8.82
C LEU A 15 -27.70 45.78 9.52
N PRO A 16 -27.48 45.74 10.86
CA PRO A 16 -26.89 46.84 11.60
C PRO A 16 -25.55 47.30 10.99
N ALA A 17 -25.24 48.58 11.09
CA ALA A 17 -23.98 49.14 10.62
C ALA A 17 -22.79 48.38 11.24
N GLY A 18 -21.91 47.83 10.39
CA GLY A 18 -20.75 47.02 10.80
C GLY A 18 -20.91 45.51 10.63
N ILE A 19 -22.10 45.01 10.29
CA ILE A 19 -22.35 43.59 10.01
C ILE A 19 -22.53 43.40 8.50
N ALA A 20 -21.55 42.76 7.87
CA ALA A 20 -21.67 42.29 6.49
C ALA A 20 -22.16 40.83 6.48
N PHE A 21 -23.13 40.53 5.62
CA PHE A 21 -23.57 39.16 5.36
C PHE A 21 -23.11 38.74 3.96
N GLY A 22 -22.66 37.50 3.84
CA GLY A 22 -22.27 36.89 2.58
C GLY A 22 -22.24 35.38 2.74
N ASN A 23 -22.57 34.65 1.67
CA ASN A 23 -22.42 33.20 1.65
C ASN A 23 -20.94 32.85 1.47
N GLY A 24 -20.34 32.26 2.50
CA GLY A 24 -19.03 31.63 2.42
C GLY A 24 -19.18 30.15 2.15
N ARG A 25 -18.29 29.58 1.33
CA ARG A 25 -18.19 28.14 1.13
C ARG A 25 -16.89 27.67 1.76
N VAL A 26 -16.99 26.73 2.69
CA VAL A 26 -15.83 26.07 3.31
C VAL A 26 -15.53 24.83 2.50
N GLU A 27 -14.29 24.71 2.05
CA GLU A 27 -13.80 23.56 1.27
C GLU A 27 -12.81 22.78 2.13
N ALA A 28 -12.83 21.47 2.00
CA ALA A 28 -11.84 20.57 2.59
C ALA A 28 -11.24 19.72 1.47
N ASP A 29 -9.94 19.47 1.54
CA ASP A 29 -9.28 18.55 0.62
C ASP A 29 -9.56 17.11 1.10
N GLU A 30 -10.45 16.42 0.40
CA GLU A 30 -10.80 15.03 0.67
C GLU A 30 -9.89 14.09 -0.11
N ILE A 31 -9.41 13.03 0.55
CA ILE A 31 -8.57 11.99 -0.06
C ILE A 31 -9.15 10.63 0.28
N ASP A 32 -9.53 9.90 -0.77
CA ASP A 32 -9.93 8.50 -0.65
C ASP A 32 -8.71 7.59 -0.55
N ILE A 33 -8.64 6.82 0.53
CA ILE A 33 -7.58 5.82 0.74
C ILE A 33 -8.13 4.44 0.36
N ALA A 34 -7.60 3.88 -0.72
CA ALA A 34 -7.94 2.54 -1.19
C ALA A 34 -6.75 1.57 -1.06
N ALA A 35 -7.04 0.32 -0.72
CA ALA A 35 -6.02 -0.74 -0.70
C ALA A 35 -5.59 -1.11 -2.14
N LYS A 36 -4.29 -1.34 -2.34
CA LYS A 36 -3.74 -1.77 -3.63
C LYS A 36 -4.25 -3.15 -4.07
N PHE A 37 -4.55 -4.01 -3.10
CA PHE A 37 -5.02 -5.37 -3.32
C PHE A 37 -6.38 -5.54 -2.66
N SER A 38 -7.26 -6.30 -3.31
CA SER A 38 -8.51 -6.72 -2.69
C SER A 38 -8.20 -7.70 -1.56
N GLY A 39 -8.80 -7.49 -0.39
CA GLY A 39 -8.62 -8.36 0.76
C GLY A 39 -9.50 -7.93 1.92
N ARG A 40 -9.60 -8.77 2.94
CA ARG A 40 -10.35 -8.44 4.16
C ARG A 40 -9.50 -7.55 5.06
N ILE A 41 -10.14 -6.63 5.78
CA ILE A 41 -9.48 -5.90 6.86
C ILE A 41 -9.37 -6.83 8.06
N ALA A 42 -8.16 -7.05 8.56
CA ALA A 42 -7.90 -7.81 9.78
C ALA A 42 -8.11 -6.94 11.03
N ALA A 43 -7.71 -5.67 10.97
CA ALA A 43 -7.91 -4.72 12.06
C ALA A 43 -8.03 -3.28 11.53
N LEU A 44 -8.94 -2.51 12.11
CA LEU A 44 -8.99 -1.06 12.01
C LEU A 44 -8.33 -0.48 13.27
N LEU A 45 -7.43 0.49 13.10
CA LEU A 45 -6.58 1.03 14.18
C LEU A 45 -6.92 2.48 14.54
N VAL A 46 -7.94 3.06 13.90
CA VAL A 46 -8.38 4.44 14.08
C VAL A 46 -9.90 4.49 14.03
N ASP A 47 -10.49 5.45 14.73
CA ASP A 47 -11.93 5.70 14.72
C ASP A 47 -12.27 6.93 13.85
N GLU A 48 -13.54 7.06 13.49
CA GLU A 48 -14.05 8.21 12.74
C GLU A 48 -13.85 9.51 13.54
N GLY A 49 -13.21 10.51 12.92
CA GLY A 49 -12.90 11.80 13.55
C GLY A 49 -11.52 11.88 14.21
N ASP A 50 -10.75 10.79 14.22
CA ASP A 50 -9.39 10.79 14.76
C ASP A 50 -8.42 11.61 13.88
N THR A 51 -7.50 12.32 14.54
CA THR A 51 -6.41 13.01 13.85
C THR A 51 -5.27 12.05 13.56
N VAL A 52 -4.99 11.82 12.27
CA VAL A 52 -3.91 10.93 11.81
C VAL A 52 -2.72 11.71 11.26
N ARG A 53 -1.53 11.10 11.32
CA ARG A 53 -0.29 11.67 10.75
C ARG A 53 0.13 10.93 9.48
N ALA A 54 0.89 11.61 8.62
CA ALA A 54 1.45 10.98 7.43
C ALA A 54 2.29 9.74 7.79
N GLY A 55 2.03 8.62 7.12
CA GLY A 55 2.69 7.33 7.37
C GLY A 55 2.12 6.53 8.55
N GLN A 56 1.12 7.04 9.26
CA GLN A 56 0.43 6.28 10.30
C GLN A 56 -0.37 5.12 9.69
N VAL A 57 -0.27 3.94 10.30
CA VAL A 57 -1.06 2.77 9.90
C VAL A 57 -2.48 2.93 10.44
N VAL A 58 -3.46 3.04 9.55
CA VAL A 58 -4.88 3.20 9.89
C VAL A 58 -5.64 1.88 9.90
N ALA A 59 -5.22 0.92 9.09
CA ALA A 59 -5.82 -0.41 9.00
C ALA A 59 -4.75 -1.45 8.63
N ARG A 60 -4.98 -2.69 9.04
CA ARG A 60 -4.18 -3.85 8.66
C ARG A 60 -5.05 -4.81 7.86
N MET A 61 -4.56 -5.23 6.70
CA MET A 61 -5.21 -6.27 5.89
C MET A 61 -4.91 -7.67 6.43
N ASP A 62 -5.85 -8.58 6.23
CA ASP A 62 -5.60 -10.00 6.34
C ASP A 62 -4.72 -10.45 5.16
N THR A 63 -3.55 -10.99 5.48
CA THR A 63 -2.52 -11.34 4.50
C THR A 63 -2.10 -12.81 4.59
N GLN A 64 -2.88 -13.65 5.27
CA GLN A 64 -2.53 -15.06 5.48
C GLN A 64 -2.20 -15.80 4.17
N ASP A 65 -3.01 -15.63 3.12
CA ASP A 65 -2.75 -16.26 1.82
C ASP A 65 -1.47 -15.71 1.14
N LEU A 66 -1.18 -14.42 1.33
CA LEU A 66 0.03 -13.79 0.81
C LEU A 66 1.28 -14.29 1.54
N GLU A 67 1.22 -14.42 2.86
CA GLU A 67 2.29 -14.98 3.69
C GLU A 67 2.57 -16.44 3.30
N MET A 68 1.51 -17.24 3.10
CA MET A 68 1.64 -18.62 2.65
C MET A 68 2.26 -18.72 1.25
N SER A 69 1.86 -17.85 0.32
CA SER A 69 2.41 -17.77 -1.03
C SER A 69 3.90 -17.38 -1.00
N LEU A 70 4.26 -16.41 -0.17
CA LEU A 70 5.64 -15.98 0.06
C LEU A 70 6.49 -17.13 0.58
N GLY A 71 6.04 -17.81 1.64
CA GLY A 71 6.78 -18.95 2.21
C GLY A 71 6.98 -20.09 1.21
N LYS A 72 5.99 -20.37 0.35
CA LYS A 72 6.12 -21.33 -0.74
C LYS A 72 7.19 -20.90 -1.75
N ALA A 73 7.19 -19.64 -2.16
CA ALA A 73 8.17 -19.10 -3.11
C ALA A 73 9.59 -19.14 -2.54
N GLU A 74 9.77 -18.78 -1.26
CA GLU A 74 11.05 -18.87 -0.57
C GLU A 74 11.57 -20.31 -0.49
N ALA A 75 10.69 -21.27 -0.16
CA ALA A 75 11.05 -22.68 -0.15
C ALA A 75 11.48 -23.19 -1.54
N GLN A 76 10.83 -22.72 -2.61
CA GLN A 76 11.22 -23.06 -3.98
C GLN A 76 12.62 -22.51 -4.33
N VAL A 77 12.92 -21.27 -3.93
CA VAL A 77 14.26 -20.69 -4.12
C VAL A 77 15.33 -21.48 -3.38
N ILE A 78 15.06 -21.85 -2.12
CA ILE A 78 15.98 -22.67 -1.33
C ILE A 78 16.21 -24.04 -2.00
N GLY A 79 15.15 -24.70 -2.47
CA GLY A 79 15.26 -25.96 -3.19
C GLY A 79 16.09 -25.84 -4.48
N ALA A 80 15.86 -24.78 -5.25
CA ALA A 80 16.62 -24.51 -6.47
C ALA A 80 18.11 -24.28 -6.21
N ASN A 81 18.44 -23.56 -5.14
CA ASN A 81 19.83 -23.33 -4.74
C ASN A 81 20.52 -24.64 -4.35
N ARG A 82 19.85 -25.52 -3.60
CA ARG A 82 20.43 -26.84 -3.25
C ARG A 82 20.70 -27.70 -4.49
N MET A 83 19.76 -27.73 -5.43
CA MET A 83 19.97 -28.45 -6.69
C MET A 83 21.15 -27.89 -7.49
N LEU A 84 21.34 -26.56 -7.47
CA LEU A 84 22.49 -25.93 -8.10
C LEU A 84 23.81 -26.34 -7.42
N ASP A 85 23.84 -26.35 -6.09
CA ASP A 85 25.01 -26.75 -5.32
C ASP A 85 25.36 -28.23 -5.52
N GLU A 86 24.35 -29.11 -5.53
CA GLU A 86 24.51 -30.53 -5.86
C GLU A 86 25.05 -30.74 -7.28
N ALA A 87 24.50 -30.01 -8.27
CA ALA A 87 24.98 -30.07 -9.64
C ALA A 87 26.43 -29.60 -9.77
N ARG A 88 26.81 -28.53 -9.06
CA ARG A 88 28.20 -28.04 -9.01
C ARG A 88 29.13 -29.06 -8.38
N ALA A 89 28.75 -29.63 -7.24
CA ALA A 89 29.54 -30.66 -6.56
C ALA A 89 29.76 -31.89 -7.47
N SER A 90 28.71 -32.32 -8.18
CA SER A 90 28.80 -33.41 -9.16
C SER A 90 29.76 -33.09 -10.30
N VAL A 91 29.70 -31.88 -10.87
CA VAL A 91 30.63 -31.43 -11.91
C VAL A 91 32.08 -31.43 -11.42
N GLU A 92 32.34 -30.94 -10.20
CA GLU A 92 33.68 -30.95 -9.63
C GLU A 92 34.20 -32.37 -9.36
N GLN A 93 33.34 -33.28 -8.89
CA GLN A 93 33.69 -34.69 -8.75
C GLN A 93 34.09 -35.31 -10.08
N GLN A 94 33.32 -35.05 -11.16
CA GLN A 94 33.63 -35.59 -12.48
C GLN A 94 34.92 -35.03 -13.06
N LYS A 95 35.20 -33.74 -12.88
CA LYS A 95 36.49 -33.14 -13.26
C LYS A 95 37.67 -33.78 -12.52
N ALA A 96 37.52 -34.03 -11.22
CA ALA A 96 38.55 -34.68 -10.42
C ALA A 96 38.82 -36.11 -10.91
N GLN A 97 37.77 -36.87 -11.24
CA GLN A 97 37.90 -38.22 -11.81
C GLN A 97 38.58 -38.21 -13.18
N ALA A 98 38.19 -37.30 -14.07
CA ALA A 98 38.81 -37.16 -15.40
C ALA A 98 40.32 -36.86 -15.28
N LYS A 99 40.69 -35.92 -14.41
CA LYS A 99 42.11 -35.58 -14.16
C LYS A 99 42.92 -36.76 -13.64
N LEU A 100 42.35 -37.56 -12.73
CA LEU A 100 43.01 -38.76 -12.22
C LEU A 100 43.22 -39.80 -13.32
N ALA A 101 42.23 -40.00 -14.19
CA ALA A 101 42.34 -40.92 -15.33
C ALA A 101 43.44 -40.49 -16.32
N GLU A 102 43.53 -39.20 -16.64
CA GLU A 102 44.60 -38.65 -17.49
C GLU A 102 46.00 -38.87 -16.90
N GLN A 103 46.15 -38.70 -15.59
CA GLN A 103 47.41 -38.94 -14.88
C GLN A 103 47.83 -40.42 -14.91
N GLN A 104 46.88 -41.34 -14.88
CA GLN A 104 47.16 -42.78 -14.98
C GLN A 104 47.64 -43.17 -16.37
N LEU A 105 47.03 -42.61 -17.43
CA LEU A 105 47.41 -42.87 -18.82
C LEU A 105 48.79 -42.31 -19.18
N THR A 106 49.19 -41.18 -18.60
CA THR A 106 50.51 -40.58 -18.86
C THR A 106 51.65 -41.36 -18.18
N ARG A 107 51.33 -42.23 -17.22
CA ARG A 107 52.31 -42.99 -16.43
C ARG A 107 52.60 -44.39 -16.98
N THR A 108 51.85 -44.83 -17.98
CA THR A 108 52.04 -46.08 -18.75
C THR A 108 52.74 -45.79 -20.07
#